data_AF-A0A1J4S6G4-F1
#
_entry.id   AF-A0A1J4S6G4-F1
#
_cell.length_a   1.000
_cell.length_b   1.000
_cell.length_c   1.000
_cell.angle_alpha   90.00
_cell.angle_beta   90.00
_cell.angle_gamma   90.00
#
_symmetry.space_group_name_H-M   'P 1'
#
loop_
_entity.id
_entity.type
_entity.pdbx_description
1 polymer ?
#
loop_
_entity_poly.entity_id
_entity_poly.type
_entity_poly.pdbx_seq_one_letter_code
_entity_poly.pdbx_strand_id
1 'polypeptide(L)'
;MSQFIYDKALSNADAHTKTGALIDSIFNEGDTGDPFVRTVGFNTSMAPHAVFVHWGTRPHKIMPVNKKALRWTNGGGFIFAKFVNHPGYAGDPFLVNAMNEAVLNFDKIINQPNREP
;
A
#
# COMPACT_ATOMS: atom_id res chain seq x y z
N MET A 1 -13.68 3.97 15.25
CA MET A 1 -13.12 4.63 14.04
C MET A 1 -11.88 3.92 13.49
N SER A 2 -10.81 3.73 14.30
CA SER A 2 -9.57 3.09 13.82
C SER A 2 -9.79 1.69 13.21
N GLN A 3 -10.70 0.89 13.78
CA GLN A 3 -11.03 -0.43 13.25
C GLN A 3 -11.59 -0.35 11.83
N PHE A 4 -12.51 0.59 11.55
CA PHE A 4 -13.05 0.78 10.20
C PHE A 4 -11.94 1.16 9.21
N ILE A 5 -11.02 2.05 9.61
CA ILE A 5 -9.88 2.43 8.76
C ILE A 5 -9.00 1.22 8.47
N TYR A 6 -8.73 0.40 9.49
CA TYR A 6 -7.94 -0.83 9.34
C TYR A 6 -8.61 -1.83 8.39
N ASP A 7 -9.89 -2.15 8.61
CA ASP A 7 -10.64 -3.09 7.76
C ASP A 7 -10.70 -2.60 6.31
N LYS A 8 -10.90 -1.30 6.11
CA LYS A 8 -10.92 -0.69 4.78
C LYS A 8 -9.53 -0.66 4.13
N ALA A 9 -8.47 -0.41 4.91
CA ALA A 9 -7.10 -0.47 4.43
C ALA A 9 -6.74 -1.88 3.96
N LEU A 10 -7.14 -2.93 4.69
CA LEU A 10 -6.98 -4.32 4.26
C LEU A 10 -7.70 -4.57 2.93
N SER A 11 -8.97 -4.17 2.84
CA SER A 11 -9.76 -4.34 1.60
C SER A 11 -9.16 -3.61 0.41
N ASN A 12 -8.63 -2.40 0.61
CA ASN A 12 -8.00 -1.63 -0.47
C ASN A 12 -6.63 -2.23 -0.87
N ALA A 13 -5.86 -2.73 0.10
CA ALA A 13 -4.55 -3.33 -0.13
C ALA A 13 -4.64 -4.72 -0.80
N ASP A 14 -5.76 -5.43 -0.67
CA ASP A 14 -5.96 -6.78 -1.21
C ASP A 14 -5.84 -6.84 -2.74
N ALA A 15 -6.10 -5.73 -3.43
CA ALA A 15 -5.84 -5.60 -4.86
C ALA A 15 -4.36 -5.78 -5.24
N HIS A 16 -3.44 -5.62 -4.28
CA HIS A 16 -1.98 -5.66 -4.47
C HIS A 16 -1.35 -6.92 -3.86
N THR A 17 -2.05 -8.05 -3.92
CA THR A 17 -1.58 -9.32 -3.33
C THR A 17 -0.82 -10.18 -4.33
N LYS A 18 0.48 -10.37 -4.07
CA LYS A 18 1.28 -11.43 -4.71
C LYS A 18 1.70 -12.53 -3.72
N THR A 19 2.11 -12.13 -2.51
CA THR A 19 2.61 -13.05 -1.46
C THR A 19 1.87 -12.90 -0.13
N GLY A 20 0.95 -11.93 0.02
CA GLY A 20 0.27 -11.61 1.28
C GLY A 20 1.01 -10.62 2.19
N ALA A 21 2.33 -10.47 2.02
CA ALA A 21 3.17 -9.66 2.91
C ALA A 21 2.71 -8.21 3.10
N LEU A 22 2.09 -7.58 2.08
CA LEU A 22 1.52 -6.25 2.21
C LEU A 22 0.37 -6.23 3.22
N ILE A 23 -0.60 -7.13 3.07
CA ILE A 23 -1.75 -7.27 3.97
C ILE A 23 -1.26 -7.57 5.39
N ASP A 24 -0.36 -8.54 5.53
CA ASP A 24 0.18 -8.96 6.82
C ASP A 24 0.95 -7.83 7.54
N SER A 25 1.47 -6.87 6.78
CA SER A 25 2.19 -5.73 7.35
C SER A 25 1.28 -4.65 7.92
N ILE A 26 -0.02 -4.65 7.59
CA ILE A 26 -0.96 -3.61 8.04
C ILE A 26 -1.33 -3.87 9.51
N PHE A 27 -1.29 -2.82 10.32
CA PHE A 27 -1.56 -2.90 11.75
C PHE A 27 -2.51 -1.79 12.23
N ASN A 28 -3.13 -2.03 13.39
CA ASN A 28 -3.95 -1.07 14.13
C ASN A 28 -3.57 -1.16 15.61
N GLU A 29 -2.59 -0.37 16.03
CA GLU A 29 -1.98 -0.45 17.35
C GLU A 29 -2.40 0.75 18.21
N GLY A 30 -2.53 0.54 19.52
CA GLY A 30 -2.71 1.64 20.47
C GLY A 30 -1.39 2.33 20.76
N ASP A 31 -1.43 3.62 21.06
CA ASP A 31 -0.25 4.33 21.53
C ASP A 31 0.06 3.97 22.98
N THR A 32 1.35 3.81 23.31
CA THR A 32 1.80 3.43 24.66
C THR A 32 1.53 4.52 25.71
N GLY A 33 1.41 5.78 25.29
CA GLY A 33 1.23 6.94 26.17
C GLY A 33 -0.20 7.47 26.28
N ASP A 34 -1.10 7.09 25.37
CA ASP A 34 -2.49 7.55 25.36
C ASP A 34 -3.46 6.44 24.90
N PRO A 35 -4.36 5.95 25.78
CA PRO A 35 -5.30 4.88 25.44
C PRO A 35 -6.35 5.29 24.40
N PHE A 36 -6.52 6.59 24.14
CA PHE A 36 -7.46 7.11 23.14
C PHE A 36 -6.80 7.29 21.77
N VAL A 37 -5.48 7.18 21.67
CA VAL A 37 -4.74 7.31 20.42
C VAL A 37 -4.45 5.93 19.84
N ARG A 38 -4.75 5.76 18.56
CA ARG A 38 -4.43 4.56 17.80
C ARG A 38 -3.80 4.91 16.47
N THR A 39 -2.83 4.12 16.07
CA THR A 39 -2.11 4.25 14.81
C THR A 39 -2.51 3.11 13.88
N VAL A 40 -2.95 3.47 12.67
CA VAL A 40 -3.14 2.52 11.57
C VAL A 40 -2.08 2.78 10.52
N GLY A 41 -1.32 1.75 10.17
CA GLY A 41 -0.17 1.87 9.27
C GLY A 41 0.25 0.54 8.69
N PHE A 42 1.44 0.50 8.08
CA PHE A 42 2.05 -0.73 7.59
C PHE A 42 3.53 -0.82 8.01
N ASN A 43 3.99 -2.03 8.27
CA ASN A 43 5.36 -2.30 8.69
C ASN A 43 6.30 -2.47 7.47
N THR A 44 7.15 -1.48 7.22
CA THR A 44 8.10 -1.50 6.10
C THR A 44 9.22 -2.52 6.22
N SER A 45 9.52 -3.02 7.43
CA SER A 45 10.47 -4.13 7.59
C SER A 45 9.88 -5.44 7.09
N MET A 46 8.56 -5.62 7.20
CA MET A 46 7.83 -6.78 6.67
C MET A 46 7.51 -6.62 5.17
N ALA A 47 7.01 -5.46 4.78
CA ALA A 47 6.70 -5.13 3.38
C ALA A 47 7.42 -3.85 2.94
N PRO A 48 8.72 -3.91 2.59
CA PRO A 48 9.46 -2.73 2.14
C PRO A 48 8.85 -2.06 0.91
N HIS A 49 8.16 -2.85 0.08
CA HIS A 49 7.50 -2.38 -1.14
C HIS A 49 6.19 -1.62 -0.88
N ALA A 50 5.61 -1.71 0.33
CA ALA A 50 4.33 -1.07 0.67
C ALA A 50 4.36 0.45 0.45
N VAL A 51 5.49 1.10 0.70
CA VAL A 51 5.69 2.54 0.46
C VAL A 51 5.48 2.88 -1.02
N PHE A 52 6.01 2.06 -1.93
CA PHE A 52 5.90 2.29 -3.37
C PHE A 52 4.52 1.93 -3.92
N VAL A 53 3.84 0.95 -3.30
CA VAL A 53 2.42 0.68 -3.60
C VAL A 53 1.59 1.89 -3.20
N HIS A 54 1.78 2.39 -1.97
CA HIS A 54 0.97 3.48 -1.43
C HIS A 54 1.22 4.83 -2.12
N TRP A 55 2.48 5.24 -2.24
CA TRP A 55 2.85 6.57 -2.72
C TRP A 55 3.30 6.62 -4.18
N GLY A 56 3.50 5.45 -4.81
CA GLY A 56 4.02 5.39 -6.15
C GLY A 56 5.53 5.62 -6.25
N THR A 57 5.99 5.87 -7.48
CA THR A 57 7.38 6.22 -7.81
C THR A 57 7.41 7.31 -8.86
N ARG A 58 8.34 8.27 -8.73
CA ARG A 58 8.57 9.31 -9.74
C ARG A 58 9.12 8.74 -11.05
N PRO A 59 8.96 9.44 -12.19
CA PRO A 59 9.66 9.09 -13.42
C PRO A 59 11.16 8.91 -13.17
N HIS A 60 11.74 7.82 -13.69
CA HIS A 60 13.15 7.50 -13.48
C HIS A 60 13.71 6.61 -14.59
N LYS A 61 15.04 6.65 -14.73
CA LYS A 61 15.73 5.77 -15.66
C LYS A 61 16.06 4.45 -14.98
N ILE A 62 15.66 3.35 -15.59
CA ILE A 62 16.06 2.00 -15.18
C ILE A 62 17.27 1.60 -16.01
N MET A 63 18.36 1.23 -15.34
CA MET A 63 19.63 0.84 -15.97
C MET A 63 20.09 -0.52 -15.45
N PRO A 64 20.76 -1.33 -16.29
CA PRO A 64 21.37 -2.57 -15.84
C PRO A 64 22.57 -2.26 -14.94
N VAL A 65 22.67 -2.93 -13.79
CA VAL A 65 23.76 -2.68 -12.82
C VAL A 65 25.02 -3.45 -13.22
N ASN A 66 24.91 -4.78 -13.37
CA ASN A 66 26.05 -5.68 -13.61
C ASN A 66 26.04 -6.32 -15.00
N LYS A 67 25.16 -5.85 -15.90
CA LYS A 67 24.91 -6.47 -17.22
C LYS A 67 24.99 -5.43 -18.34
N LYS A 68 25.15 -5.90 -19.57
CA LYS A 68 25.28 -5.03 -20.76
C LYS A 68 23.94 -4.43 -21.22
N ALA A 69 22.82 -5.06 -20.89
CA ALA A 69 21.48 -4.62 -21.28
C ALA A 69 20.41 -5.18 -20.33
N LEU A 70 19.27 -4.49 -20.26
CA LEU A 70 18.01 -5.02 -19.73
C LEU A 70 17.42 -6.03 -20.71
N ARG A 71 16.62 -6.99 -20.22
CA ARG A 71 15.93 -7.99 -21.03
C ARG A 71 14.56 -8.33 -20.44
N TRP A 72 13.53 -8.40 -21.27
CA TRP A 72 12.20 -8.90 -20.90
C TRP A 72 11.52 -9.63 -22.05
N THR A 73 10.50 -10.43 -21.77
CA THR A 73 9.72 -11.16 -22.77
C THR A 73 8.64 -10.27 -23.38
N ASN A 74 8.48 -10.34 -24.70
CA ASN A 74 7.34 -9.75 -25.40
C ASN A 74 7.01 -10.58 -26.65
N GLY A 75 5.73 -10.92 -26.86
CA GLY A 75 5.26 -11.58 -28.07
C GLY A 75 6.01 -12.87 -28.46
N GLY A 76 6.39 -13.70 -27.50
CA GLY A 76 7.12 -14.96 -27.76
C GLY A 76 8.63 -14.79 -27.99
N GLY A 77 9.17 -13.56 -27.92
CA GLY A 77 10.60 -13.26 -28.03
C GLY A 77 11.15 -12.46 -26.86
N PHE A 78 12.39 -12.01 -26.98
CA PHE A 78 13.07 -11.16 -26.00
C PHE A 78 13.36 -9.78 -26.57
N ILE A 79 13.05 -8.74 -25.79
CA ILE A 79 13.46 -7.36 -26.06
C ILE A 79 14.66 -7.03 -25.19
N PHE A 80 15.58 -6.23 -25.75
CA PHE A 80 16.76 -5.73 -25.06
C PHE A 80 16.82 -4.20 -25.13
N ALA A 81 17.27 -3.57 -24.04
CA ALA A 81 17.49 -2.12 -24.00
C ALA A 81 18.70 -1.76 -23.14
N LYS A 82 19.41 -0.69 -23.52
CA LYS A 82 20.49 -0.13 -22.68
C LYS A 82 19.94 0.50 -21.40
N PHE A 83 18.76 1.11 -21.49
CA PHE A 83 18.00 1.68 -20.37
C PHE A 83 16.53 1.82 -20.75
N VAL A 84 15.68 2.06 -19.76
CA VAL A 84 14.27 2.45 -19.96
C VAL A 84 14.01 3.76 -19.23
N ASN A 85 13.34 4.71 -19.88
CA ASN A 85 12.79 5.89 -19.21
C ASN A 85 11.40 5.51 -18.67
N HIS A 86 11.35 5.05 -17.42
CA HIS A 86 10.10 4.64 -16.79
C HIS A 86 9.31 5.90 -16.39
N PRO A 87 8.01 6.00 -16.75
CA PRO A 87 7.19 7.17 -16.42
C PRO A 87 6.93 7.30 -14.91
N GLY A 88 7.25 6.27 -14.14
CA GLY A 88 6.90 6.17 -12.73
C GLY A 88 5.66 5.30 -12.54
N TYR A 89 5.28 5.13 -11.29
CA TYR A 89 4.03 4.48 -10.89
C TYR A 89 3.24 5.50 -10.08
N ALA A 90 1.95 5.66 -10.37
CA ALA A 90 1.12 6.67 -9.68
C ALA A 90 0.94 6.35 -8.19
N GLY A 91 1.05 5.08 -7.80
CA GLY A 91 0.65 4.63 -6.48
C GLY A 91 -0.84 4.29 -6.43
N ASP A 92 -1.22 3.55 -5.40
CA ASP A 92 -2.58 3.33 -4.96
C ASP A 92 -2.63 3.63 -3.45
N PRO A 93 -3.11 4.82 -3.04
CA PRO A 93 -2.96 5.32 -1.68
C PRO A 93 -3.99 4.69 -0.73
N PHE A 94 -3.91 3.37 -0.53
CA PHE A 94 -4.90 2.56 0.18
C PHE A 94 -5.24 3.03 1.61
N LEU A 95 -4.26 3.48 2.42
CA LEU A 95 -4.49 4.09 3.74
C LEU A 95 -5.20 5.44 3.68
N VAL A 96 -4.82 6.31 2.73
CA VAL A 96 -5.44 7.64 2.57
C VAL A 96 -6.88 7.46 2.13
N ASN A 97 -7.13 6.54 1.20
CA ASN A 97 -8.47 6.19 0.77
C ASN A 97 -9.31 5.64 1.93
N ALA A 98 -8.76 4.75 2.76
CA ALA A 98 -9.43 4.24 3.95
C ALA A 98 -9.76 5.35 4.97
N MET A 99 -8.84 6.29 5.19
CA MET A 99 -9.06 7.44 6.06
C MET A 99 -10.13 8.39 5.51
N ASN A 100 -10.10 8.68 4.21
CA ASN A 100 -11.11 9.52 3.55
C ASN A 100 -12.50 8.90 3.67
N GLU A 101 -12.62 7.59 3.47
CA GLU A 101 -13.88 6.88 3.64
C GLU A 101 -14.39 6.92 5.09
N ALA A 102 -13.49 6.81 6.07
CA ALA A 102 -13.84 6.95 7.48
C ALA A 102 -14.40 8.33 7.80
N VAL A 103 -13.80 9.39 7.28
CA VAL A 103 -14.29 10.78 7.46
C VAL A 103 -15.65 10.96 6.77
N LEU A 104 -15.80 10.46 5.54
CA LEU A 104 -17.07 10.57 4.80
C LEU A 104 -18.22 9.79 5.45
N ASN A 105 -17.92 8.71 6.16
CA ASN A 105 -18.91 7.88 6.85
C ASN A 105 -18.94 8.11 8.36
N PHE A 106 -18.40 9.23 8.85
CA PHE A 106 -18.27 9.52 10.28
C PHE A 106 -19.57 9.31 11.06
N ASP A 107 -20.67 9.93 10.61
CA ASP A 107 -21.96 9.83 11.27
C ASP A 107 -22.47 8.38 11.32
N LYS A 108 -22.25 7.60 10.26
CA LYS A 108 -22.65 6.19 10.23
C LYS A 108 -21.82 5.36 11.20
N ILE A 109 -20.52 5.64 11.32
CA ILE A 109 -19.59 4.90 12.16
C ILE A 109 -19.88 5.15 13.64
N ILE A 110 -20.23 6.38 14.03
CA ILE A 110 -20.55 6.70 15.43
C ILE A 110 -21.95 6.23 15.82
N ASN A 111 -22.91 6.31 14.90
CA ASN A 111 -24.29 5.90 15.16
C ASN A 111 -24.53 4.41 14.91
N GLN A 112 -23.51 3.65 14.54
CA GLN A 112 -23.60 2.20 14.48
C GLN A 112 -23.80 1.67 15.91
N PRO A 113 -24.84 0.85 16.17
CA PRO A 113 -24.97 0.20 17.47
C PRO A 113 -23.69 -0.62 17.70
N ASN A 114 -23.02 -0.34 18.82
CA ASN A 114 -21.79 -1.00 19.21
C ASN A 114 -21.91 -2.51 18.95
N ARG A 115 -21.16 -3.02 17.97
CA ARG A 115 -20.86 -4.44 17.91
C ARG A 115 -19.76 -4.68 18.93
N GLU A 116 -20.15 -4.80 20.19
CA GLU A 116 -19.32 -5.53 21.15
C GLU A 116 -19.43 -7.03 20.83
N PRO A 117 -18.35 -7.80 21.09
CA PRO A 117 -18.22 -9.21 20.67
C PRO A 117 -19.29 -10.14 21.26
#